data_AF-A0A8T5N251-F1
#
_entry.id   AF-A0A8T5N251-F1
#
_cell.length_a   1.000
_cell.length_b   1.000
_cell.length_c   1.000
_cell.angle_alpha   90.00
_cell.angle_beta   90.00
_cell.angle_gamma   90.00
#
_symmetry.space_group_name_H-M   'P 1'
#
loop_
_entity.id
_entity.type
_entity.pdbx_description
1 polymer ?
#
loop_
_entity_poly.entity_id
_entity_poly.type
_entity_poly.pdbx_seq_one_letter_code
_entity_poly.pdbx_strand_id
1 'polypeptide(L)'
;MTKFNIEAVIENIKHYFKVHNSNLVEISFERKDSGVGVPELNQLFQRAKELNYEMFVKTQLPLRAMNEPVYGMGNEENVVYYLTFRKGDNK
;
A
#
# COMPACT_ATOMS: atom_id res chain seq x y z
N MET A 1 0.84 18.18 9.36
CA MET A 1 1.04 16.85 8.76
C MET A 1 -0.31 16.17 8.65
N THR A 2 -0.80 15.96 7.43
CA THR A 2 -2.05 15.21 7.19
C THR A 2 -1.80 13.75 7.58
N LYS A 3 -2.46 13.29 8.64
CA LYS A 3 -2.32 11.89 9.09
C LYS A 3 -2.89 10.97 8.01
N PHE A 4 -2.19 9.88 7.70
CA PHE A 4 -2.70 8.82 6.84
C PHE A 4 -3.92 8.19 7.52
N ASN A 5 -5.10 8.29 6.91
CA ASN A 5 -6.36 7.82 7.48
C ASN A 5 -6.82 6.53 6.76
N ILE A 6 -6.62 5.40 7.41
CA ILE A 6 -6.92 4.07 6.88
C ILE A 6 -8.40 3.90 6.57
N GLU A 7 -9.30 4.36 7.45
CA GLU A 7 -10.74 4.21 7.21
C GLU A 7 -11.19 5.02 5.99
N ALA A 8 -10.63 6.21 5.78
CA ALA A 8 -10.91 6.99 4.56
C ALA A 8 -10.44 6.26 3.29
N VAL A 9 -9.27 5.60 3.33
CA VAL A 9 -8.78 4.78 2.20
C VAL A 9 -9.72 3.61 1.92
N ILE A 10 -10.14 2.90 2.96
CA ILE A 10 -11.04 1.76 2.86
C ILE A 10 -12.42 2.18 2.32
N GLU A 11 -12.99 3.27 2.81
CA GLU A 11 -14.27 3.79 2.30
C GLU A 11 -14.17 4.20 0.83
N ASN A 12 -13.06 4.80 0.41
CA ASN A 12 -12.81 5.11 -0.99
C ASN A 12 -12.70 3.84 -1.85
N ILE A 13 -12.03 2.79 -1.37
CA ILE A 13 -11.95 1.49 -2.06
C ILE A 13 -13.33 0.87 -2.21
N LYS A 14 -14.13 0.84 -1.14
CA LYS A 14 -15.52 0.35 -1.18
C LYS A 14 -16.36 1.14 -2.17
N HIS A 15 -16.24 2.47 -2.16
CA HIS A 15 -16.96 3.33 -3.08
C HIS A 15 -16.55 3.04 -4.54
N TYR A 16 -15.26 2.93 -4.82
CA TYR A 16 -14.74 2.60 -6.15
C TYR A 16 -15.31 1.27 -6.66
N PHE A 17 -15.25 0.24 -5.83
CA PHE A 17 -15.80 -1.07 -6.11
C PHE A 17 -17.32 -1.09 -6.36
N LYS A 18 -18.06 -0.18 -5.73
CA LYS A 18 -19.50 -0.02 -5.91
C LYS A 18 -19.82 0.73 -7.20
N VAL A 19 -19.08 1.80 -7.50
CA VAL A 19 -19.32 2.68 -8.65
C VAL A 19 -18.88 2.02 -9.96
N HIS A 20 -17.70 1.40 -9.98
CA HIS A 20 -17.09 0.89 -11.20
C HIS A 20 -17.43 -0.58 -11.49
N ASN A 21 -18.23 -1.22 -10.64
CA ASN A 21 -18.51 -2.67 -10.67
C ASN A 21 -17.22 -3.52 -10.87
N SER A 22 -16.08 -2.99 -10.40
CA SER A 22 -14.78 -3.64 -10.50
C SER A 22 -14.56 -4.53 -9.29
N ASN A 23 -13.76 -5.57 -9.49
CA ASN A 23 -13.27 -6.44 -8.43
C ASN A 23 -11.79 -6.17 -8.11
N LEU A 24 -11.18 -5.19 -8.79
CA LEU A 24 -9.79 -4.79 -8.64
C LEU A 24 -9.67 -3.27 -8.53
N VAL A 25 -8.86 -2.79 -7.60
CA VAL A 25 -8.45 -1.38 -7.51
C VAL A 25 -6.97 -1.30 -7.20
N GLU A 26 -6.30 -0.37 -7.85
CA GLU A 26 -4.88 -0.11 -7.66
C GLU A 26 -4.72 1.32 -7.16
N ILE A 27 -3.98 1.49 -6.06
CA ILE A 27 -3.66 2.80 -5.50
C ILE A 27 -2.14 2.90 -5.36
N SER A 28 -1.58 4.02 -5.81
CA SER A 28 -0.17 4.33 -5.62
C SER A 28 -0.03 5.51 -4.68
N PHE A 29 0.89 5.42 -3.72
CA PHE A 29 1.26 6.56 -2.91
C PHE A 29 2.77 6.63 -2.74
N GLU A 30 3.28 7.86 -2.73
CA GLU A 30 4.69 8.15 -2.53
C GLU A 30 4.91 8.52 -1.06
N ARG A 31 5.92 7.92 -0.44
CA ARG A 31 6.34 8.28 0.90
C ARG A 31 7.84 8.51 0.93
N LYS A 32 8.25 9.60 1.57
CA LYS A 32 9.64 9.81 2.01
C LYS A 32 9.88 8.93 3.22
N ASP A 33 10.28 7.70 2.99
CA ASP A 33 10.51 6.71 4.06
C ASP A 33 11.70 5.82 3.69
N SER A 34 12.49 5.39 4.67
CA SER A 34 13.74 4.65 4.48
C SER A 34 13.55 3.15 4.21
N GLY A 35 12.36 2.75 3.77
CA GLY A 35 12.05 1.36 3.39
C GLY A 35 11.81 0.40 4.55
N VAL A 36 11.65 0.89 5.80
CA VAL A 36 11.32 0.06 6.96
C VAL A 36 9.80 0.02 7.15
N GLY A 37 9.27 -1.20 7.30
CA GLY A 37 7.83 -1.53 7.29
C GLY A 37 6.92 -0.47 7.91
N VAL A 38 6.06 0.09 7.06
CA VAL A 38 5.09 1.14 7.40
C VAL A 38 3.99 0.52 8.27
N PRO A 39 3.86 0.88 9.56
CA PRO A 39 2.82 0.33 10.45
C PRO A 39 1.41 0.52 9.87
N GLU A 40 1.18 1.61 9.14
CA GLU A 40 -0.07 1.92 8.48
C GLU A 40 -0.41 0.95 7.35
N LEU A 41 0.59 0.38 6.64
CA LEU A 41 0.37 -0.66 5.64
C LEU A 41 -0.06 -1.97 6.29
N ASN A 42 0.52 -2.31 7.44
CA ASN A 42 0.12 -3.50 8.17
C ASN A 42 -1.32 -3.35 8.71
N GLN A 43 -1.67 -2.19 9.25
CA GLN A 43 -3.04 -1.91 9.69
C GLN A 43 -4.04 -1.93 8.52
N LEU A 44 -3.67 -1.34 7.37
CA LEU A 44 -4.48 -1.38 6.15
C LEU A 44 -4.65 -2.81 5.62
N PHE A 45 -3.61 -3.65 5.69
CA PHE A 45 -3.68 -5.06 5.32
C PHE A 45 -4.65 -5.84 6.21
N GLN A 46 -4.56 -5.68 7.53
CA GLN A 46 -5.50 -6.34 8.45
C GLN A 46 -6.94 -5.89 8.17
N ARG A 47 -7.15 -4.59 7.95
CA ARG A 47 -8.46 -4.04 7.67
C ARG A 47 -9.04 -4.53 6.34
N ALA A 48 -8.21 -4.64 5.31
CA ALA A 48 -8.59 -5.23 4.03
C ALA A 48 -9.01 -6.69 4.20
N LYS A 49 -8.25 -7.48 4.97
CA LYS A 49 -8.55 -8.88 5.25
C LYS A 49 -9.88 -9.07 5.99
N GLU A 50 -10.18 -8.22 6.98
CA GLU A 50 -11.49 -8.21 7.67
C GLU A 50 -12.67 -8.01 6.71
N LEU A 51 -12.45 -7.26 5.62
CA LEU A 51 -13.44 -6.97 4.59
C LEU A 51 -13.45 -8.01 3.46
N ASN A 52 -12.73 -9.13 3.64
CA ASN A 52 -12.51 -10.15 2.62
C ASN A 52 -11.90 -9.57 1.33
N TYR A 53 -10.97 -8.62 1.46
CA TYR A 53 -10.18 -8.12 0.34
C TYR A 53 -8.77 -8.71 0.39
N GLU A 54 -8.29 -9.18 -0.76
CA GLU A 54 -6.89 -9.53 -0.95
C GLU A 54 -6.11 -8.26 -1.28
N MET A 55 -5.01 -8.00 -0.55
CA MET A 55 -4.17 -6.82 -0.76
C MET A 55 -2.74 -7.25 -1.10
N PHE A 56 -2.23 -6.75 -2.21
CA PHE A 56 -0.85 -6.96 -2.66
C PHE A 56 -0.10 -5.63 -2.62
N VAL A 57 1.15 -5.67 -2.16
CA VAL A 57 2.01 -4.49 -2.07
C VAL A 57 3.22 -4.70 -2.96
N LYS A 58 3.46 -3.77 -3.89
CA LYS A 58 4.67 -3.70 -4.68
C LYS A 58 5.36 -2.38 -4.39
N THR A 59 6.63 -2.42 -4.02
CA THR A 59 7.46 -1.23 -3.86
C THR A 59 8.37 -1.08 -5.08
N GLN A 60 8.53 0.15 -5.55
CA GLN A 60 9.62 0.48 -6.47
C GLN A 60 10.70 1.20 -5.68
N LEU A 61 11.75 0.46 -5.31
CA LEU A 61 12.97 1.07 -4.81
C LEU A 61 13.72 1.70 -6.00
N PRO A 62 14.29 2.91 -5.85
CA PRO A 62 15.17 3.46 -6.87
C PRO A 62 16.33 2.48 -7.13
N LEU A 63 16.67 2.29 -8.41
CA LEU A 63 17.64 1.33 -8.96
C LEU A 63 19.11 1.54 -8.51
N ARG A 64 19.37 2.17 -7.38
CA ARG A 64 20.74 2.44 -6.92
C ARG A 64 21.29 1.31 -6.05
N ALA A 65 22.34 0.70 -6.59
CA ALA A 65 23.34 -0.16 -5.95
C ALA A 65 22.89 -1.58 -5.55
N MET A 66 22.79 -2.49 -6.53
CA MET A 66 22.87 -3.95 -6.33
C MET A 66 24.21 -4.44 -5.73
N ASN A 67 25.13 -3.55 -5.33
CA ASN A 67 26.51 -3.88 -4.95
C ASN A 67 26.95 -3.39 -3.56
N GLU A 68 26.07 -2.84 -2.72
CA GLU A 68 26.45 -2.45 -1.35
C GLU A 68 25.54 -3.11 -0.29
N PRO A 69 26.10 -3.69 0.79
CA PRO A 69 25.31 -4.27 1.86
C PRO A 69 24.49 -3.15 2.52
N VAL A 70 23.17 -3.23 2.38
CA VAL A 70 22.22 -2.24 2.91
C VAL A 70 22.17 -2.34 4.44
N TYR A 71 23.16 -1.75 5.10
CA TYR A 71 22.98 -1.21 6.44
C TYR A 71 22.22 0.09 6.26
N GLY A 72 20.98 0.14 6.77
CA GLY A 72 20.13 1.31 6.71
C GLY A 72 20.87 2.55 7.19
N MET A 73 21.31 3.38 6.25
CA MET A 73 21.73 4.75 6.48
C MET A 73 21.14 5.59 5.35
N GLY A 74 20.43 6.63 5.78
CA GLY A 74 19.50 7.40 4.99
C GLY A 74 20.08 7.92 3.68
N ASN A 75 19.35 7.67 2.61
CA ASN A 75 18.92 8.76 1.77
C ASN A 75 17.39 8.80 1.87
N GLU A 76 16.83 9.98 2.12
CA GLU A 76 15.38 10.23 2.09
C GLU A 76 14.86 10.10 0.65
N GLU A 77 15.00 8.91 0.06
CA GLU A 77 14.50 8.63 -1.27
C GLU A 77 13.00 8.35 -1.17
N ASN A 78 12.26 8.94 -2.11
CA ASN A 78 10.83 8.71 -2.27
C ASN A 78 10.61 7.22 -2.62
N VAL A 79 10.03 6.46 -1.71
CA VAL A 79 9.58 5.10 -1.98
C VAL A 79 8.14 5.16 -2.49
N VAL A 80 7.92 4.62 -3.68
CA VAL A 80 6.58 4.49 -4.25
C VAL A 80 6.01 3.13 -3.89
N TYR A 81 4.88 3.14 -3.19
CA TYR A 81 4.11 1.95 -2.84
C TYR A 81 2.92 1.82 -3.78
N TYR A 82 2.81 0.69 -4.46
CA TYR A 82 1.66 0.29 -5.26
C TYR A 82 0.88 -0.76 -4.48
N LEU A 83 -0.34 -0.42 -4.07
CA LEU A 83 -1.26 -1.34 -3.39
C LEU A 83 -2.35 -1.77 -4.37
N THR A 84 -2.47 -3.07 -4.56
CA THR A 84 -3.54 -3.67 -5.38
C THR A 84 -4.51 -4.37 -4.44
N PHE A 85 -5.78 -3.96 -4.46
CA PHE A 85 -6.86 -4.60 -3.71
C PHE A 85 -7.75 -5.36 -4.67
N ARG A 86 -8.04 -6.61 -4.31
CA ARG A 86 -8.98 -7.47 -5.02
C ARG A 86 -10.10 -7.88 -4.06
N LYS A 87 -11.35 -7.84 -4.51
CA LYS A 87 -12.45 -8.44 -3.75
C LYS A 87 -12.23 -9.96 -3.68
N GLY A 88 -12.17 -10.49 -2.46
CA GLY A 88 -12.20 -11.93 -2.25
C GLY A 88 -13.55 -12.49 -2.67
N ASP A 89 -13.53 -13.66 -3.31
CA ASP A 89 -14.74 -14.42 -3.62
C ASP A 89 -15.30 -14.97 -2.29
N ASN A 90 -16.53 -14.59 -1.93
CA ASN A 90 -17.26 -15.23 -0.83
C ASN A 90 -17.60 -16.66 -1.27
N LYS A 91 -16.84 -17.66 -0.79
CA LYS A 91 -17.20 -19.08 -0.93
C LYS A 91 -18.22 -19.49 0.11
#